data_AF-X1M085-F1
#
_entry.id   AF-X1M085-F1
#
_cell.length_a   1.000
_cell.length_b   1.000
_cell.length_c   1.000
_cell.angle_alpha   90.00
_cell.angle_beta   90.00
_cell.angle_gamma   90.00
#
_symmetry.space_group_name_H-M   'P 1'
#
loop_
_entity.id
_entity.type
_entity.pdbx_description
1 polymer ?
#
loop_
_entity_poly.entity_id
_entity_poly.type
_entity_poly.pdbx_seq_one_letter_code
_entity_poly.pdbx_strand_id
1 'polypeptide(L)'
;MPPTIKVKPVDLAGRKKMRGTRKCFVIMPVSKTCSCTKQEWTSIFNEMIRPAVTGSRLSFTCERAKPRTGSFIRDILNELNTADVVIADLTDMNPNVYYELGVRHTLRNRTILKVSYSALFEIGIAPEVYVTIHY
;
A
#
# COMPACT_ATOMS: atom_id res chain seq x y z
N MET A 1 -24.38 0.29 6.40
CA MET A 1 -23.49 0.50 7.55
C MET A 1 -22.05 0.52 7.04
N PRO A 2 -21.19 1.47 7.44
CA PRO A 2 -19.79 1.44 7.05
C PRO A 2 -19.11 0.18 7.62
N PRO A 3 -18.22 -0.49 6.86
CA PRO A 3 -17.58 -1.73 7.31
C PRO A 3 -16.72 -1.47 8.56
N THR A 4 -16.91 -2.30 9.58
CA THR A 4 -16.15 -2.23 10.83
C THR A 4 -14.76 -2.83 10.61
N ILE A 5 -13.74 -1.99 10.48
CA ILE A 5 -12.35 -2.41 10.37
C ILE A 5 -11.91 -3.00 11.72
N LYS A 6 -11.75 -4.33 11.80
CA LYS A 6 -11.18 -5.00 12.98
C LYS A 6 -9.66 -4.93 12.93
N VAL A 7 -9.07 -3.87 13.50
CA VAL A 7 -7.62 -3.75 13.68
C VAL A 7 -7.23 -4.53 14.94
N LYS A 8 -6.35 -5.54 14.83
CA LYS A 8 -5.72 -6.14 16.02
C LYS A 8 -4.77 -5.11 16.64
N PRO A 9 -4.79 -4.89 17.97
CA PRO A 9 -3.88 -3.94 18.60
C PRO A 9 -2.43 -4.41 18.39
N VAL A 10 -1.64 -3.55 17.75
CA VAL A 10 -0.18 -3.70 17.71
C VAL A 10 0.34 -3.36 19.10
N ASP A 11 1.11 -4.28 19.68
CA ASP A 11 1.78 -4.04 20.94
C ASP A 11 2.87 -2.96 20.75
N LEU A 12 2.63 -1.78 21.33
CA LEU A 12 3.43 -0.56 21.13
C LEU A 12 4.49 -0.36 22.22
N ALA A 13 4.62 -1.31 23.15
CA ALA A 13 5.53 -1.26 24.28
C ALA A 13 7.00 -1.40 23.80
N GLY A 14 7.64 -0.28 23.44
CA GLY A 14 9.10 -0.22 23.26
C GLY A 14 9.65 0.79 22.25
N ARG A 15 8.83 1.54 21.50
CA ARG A 15 9.37 2.44 20.47
C ARG A 15 9.81 3.80 21.04
N LYS A 16 11.13 3.97 21.10
CA LYS A 16 11.85 5.26 21.20
C LYS A 16 11.16 6.31 20.31
N LYS A 17 10.81 7.48 20.87
CA LYS A 17 10.13 8.58 20.18
C LYS A 17 10.97 9.01 18.95
N MET A 18 10.63 8.53 17.76
CA MET A 18 11.37 8.86 16.54
C MET A 18 11.01 10.29 16.12
N ARG A 19 11.99 11.20 16.22
CA ARG A 19 11.88 12.58 15.75
C ARG A 19 12.19 12.60 14.25
N GLY A 20 11.16 12.63 13.42
CA GLY A 20 11.26 12.77 11.97
C GLY A 20 10.00 12.31 11.25
N THR A 21 9.66 12.96 10.13
CA THR A 21 8.59 12.54 9.23
C THR A 21 8.93 11.16 8.66
N ARG A 22 8.05 10.17 8.84
CA ARG A 22 8.26 8.82 8.31
C ARG A 22 7.72 8.70 6.89
N LYS A 23 8.31 7.82 6.08
CA LYS A 23 7.90 7.61 4.69
C LYS A 23 7.14 6.30 4.52
N CYS A 24 5.91 6.39 4.02
CA CYS A 24 5.14 5.26 3.53
C CYS A 24 5.15 5.29 2.00
N PHE A 25 5.62 4.21 1.39
CA PHE A 25 5.63 4.07 -0.07
C PHE A 25 4.64 2.99 -0.51
N VAL A 26 3.83 3.29 -1.53
CA VAL A 26 2.75 2.43 -1.98
C VAL A 26 3.10 1.86 -3.36
N ILE A 27 3.16 0.54 -3.44
CA ILE A 27 3.25 -0.22 -4.68
C ILE A 27 1.87 -0.79 -5.01
N MET A 28 1.33 -0.39 -6.15
CA MET A 28 -0.03 -0.72 -6.57
C MET A 28 -0.13 -0.61 -8.10
N PRO A 29 -1.15 -1.20 -8.74
CA PRO A 29 -1.32 -1.05 -10.17
C PRO A 29 -1.46 0.43 -10.58
N VAL A 30 -0.74 0.82 -11.63
CA VAL A 30 -0.73 2.21 -12.16
C VAL A 30 -1.52 2.35 -13.47
N SER A 31 -1.98 1.22 -14.02
CA SER A 31 -2.71 1.09 -15.28
C SER A 31 -3.97 0.25 -15.05
N LYS A 32 -4.83 0.17 -16.07
CA LYS A 32 -6.00 -0.72 -16.03
C LYS A 32 -5.58 -2.16 -15.73
N THR A 33 -6.36 -2.82 -14.89
CA THR A 33 -6.30 -4.26 -14.54
C THR A 33 -7.66 -4.90 -14.82
N CYS A 34 -7.89 -6.15 -14.39
CA CYS A 34 -9.13 -6.85 -14.67
C CYS A 34 -10.33 -6.28 -13.89
N SER A 35 -10.15 -5.83 -12.64
CA SER A 35 -11.24 -5.29 -11.82
C SER A 35 -11.28 -3.76 -11.75
N CYS A 36 -10.21 -3.06 -12.16
CA CYS A 36 -10.10 -1.62 -11.97
C CYS A 36 -9.48 -0.90 -13.19
N THR A 37 -10.03 0.26 -13.51
CA THR A 37 -9.47 1.24 -14.44
C THR A 37 -8.32 2.01 -13.80
N LYS A 38 -7.54 2.71 -14.63
CA LYS A 38 -6.46 3.59 -14.16
C LYS A 38 -6.99 4.71 -13.24
N GLN A 39 -8.18 5.22 -13.53
CA GLN A 39 -8.86 6.26 -12.74
C GLN A 39 -9.26 5.71 -11.38
N GLU A 40 -9.87 4.53 -11.32
CA GLU A 40 -10.21 3.86 -10.06
C GLU A 40 -8.98 3.59 -9.21
N TRP A 41 -7.87 3.12 -9.80
CA TRP A 41 -6.60 2.99 -9.07
C TRP A 41 -6.10 4.31 -8.50
N THR A 42 -6.28 5.40 -9.24
CA THR A 42 -5.90 6.74 -8.79
C THR A 42 -6.78 7.22 -7.64
N SER A 43 -8.09 6.95 -7.69
CA SER A 43 -9.04 7.25 -6.60
C SER A 43 -8.75 6.40 -5.35
N ILE A 44 -8.53 5.09 -5.49
CA ILE A 44 -8.14 4.21 -4.38
C ILE A 44 -6.92 4.77 -3.64
N PHE A 45 -5.90 5.23 -4.38
CA PHE A 45 -4.75 5.85 -3.75
C PHE A 45 -5.09 7.17 -3.05
N ASN A 46 -5.72 8.11 -3.76
CA ASN A 46 -5.90 9.49 -3.29
C ASN A 46 -6.96 9.62 -2.20
N GLU A 47 -8.01 8.79 -2.24
CA GLU A 47 -9.20 8.92 -1.40
C GLU A 47 -9.21 7.90 -0.25
N MET A 48 -8.48 6.79 -0.37
CA MET A 48 -8.44 5.74 0.65
C MET A 48 -7.05 5.58 1.28
N ILE A 49 -6.03 5.21 0.50
CA ILE A 49 -4.71 4.84 1.05
C ILE A 49 -3.99 6.05 1.63
N ARG A 50 -3.86 7.13 0.84
CA ARG A 50 -3.15 8.34 1.26
C ARG A 50 -3.79 8.95 2.52
N PRO A 51 -5.11 9.22 2.58
CA PRO A 51 -5.74 9.79 3.77
C PRO A 51 -5.58 8.90 5.02
N ALA A 52 -5.68 7.57 4.87
CA ALA A 52 -5.49 6.64 5.98
C ALA A 52 -4.06 6.70 6.56
N VAL A 53 -3.05 6.80 5.68
CA VAL A 53 -1.64 6.91 6.09
C VAL A 53 -1.33 8.27 6.71
N THR A 54 -1.68 9.36 6.03
CA THR A 54 -1.35 10.72 6.48
C THR A 54 -2.20 11.16 7.67
N GLY A 55 -3.41 10.62 7.83
CA GLY A 55 -4.27 10.84 9.00
C GLY A 55 -3.86 10.05 10.25
N SER A 56 -2.85 9.17 10.15
CA SER A 56 -2.36 8.42 11.29
C SER A 56 -1.65 9.33 12.30
N ARG A 57 -1.71 8.96 13.60
CA ARG A 57 -0.94 9.63 14.67
C ARG A 57 0.58 9.38 14.59
N LEU A 58 1.04 8.77 13.49
CA LEU A 58 2.41 8.31 13.31
C LEU A 58 3.24 9.23 12.38
N SER A 59 2.67 10.34 11.90
CA SER A 59 3.37 11.37 11.11
C SER A 59 4.06 10.81 9.86
N PHE A 60 3.29 10.11 9.02
CA PHE A 60 3.77 9.58 7.75
C PHE A 60 3.50 10.53 6.57
N THR A 61 4.45 10.63 5.64
CA THR A 61 4.19 10.99 4.25
C THR A 61 3.78 9.76 3.45
N CYS A 62 2.99 9.95 2.39
CA CYS A 62 2.48 8.85 1.58
C CYS A 62 2.64 9.14 0.09
N GLU A 63 3.46 8.33 -0.58
CA GLU A 63 3.71 8.41 -2.02
C GLU A 63 3.49 7.05 -2.67
N ARG A 64 3.21 7.04 -3.98
CA ARG A 64 3.08 5.81 -4.77
C ARG A 64 4.01 5.83 -5.97
N ALA A 65 4.30 4.63 -6.48
CA ALA A 65 4.94 4.46 -7.77
C ALA A 65 4.18 5.21 -8.88
N LYS A 66 4.91 5.93 -9.72
CA LYS A 66 4.39 6.69 -10.86
C LYS A 66 4.94 6.11 -12.17
N PRO A 67 4.15 6.09 -13.26
CA PRO A 67 4.69 5.74 -14.58
C PRO A 67 5.74 6.78 -15.00
N ARG A 68 6.98 6.36 -15.30
CA ARG A 68 8.04 7.24 -15.83
C ARG A 68 8.89 6.50 -16.88
N THR A 69 9.40 7.26 -17.85
CA THR A 69 10.43 6.82 -18.81
C THR A 69 11.82 7.17 -18.27
N GLY A 70 12.84 6.32 -18.48
CA GLY A 70 14.23 6.56 -18.04
C GLY A 70 14.71 5.61 -16.92
N SER A 71 15.55 6.09 -15.98
CA SER A 71 16.13 5.31 -14.86
C SER A 71 15.13 4.91 -13.77
N PHE A 72 13.89 4.60 -14.16
CA PHE A 72 12.78 4.25 -13.28
C PHE A 72 13.15 3.16 -12.26
N ILE A 73 13.96 2.19 -12.68
CA ILE A 73 14.43 1.10 -11.82
C ILE A 73 15.26 1.62 -10.64
N ARG A 74 16.18 2.57 -10.85
CA ARG A 74 17.00 3.08 -9.73
C ARG A 74 16.14 3.84 -8.71
N ASP A 75 15.19 4.62 -9.21
CA ASP A 75 14.29 5.40 -8.36
C ASP A 75 13.39 4.47 -7.53
N ILE A 76 12.74 3.48 -8.15
CA ILE A 76 11.88 2.54 -7.42
C ILE A 76 12.69 1.73 -6.39
N LEU A 77 13.90 1.29 -6.72
CA LEU A 77 14.78 0.60 -5.75
C LEU A 77 15.10 1.50 -4.55
N ASN A 78 15.40 2.78 -4.79
CA ASN A 78 15.66 3.73 -3.72
C ASN A 78 14.41 3.99 -2.86
N GLU A 79 13.25 4.14 -3.48
CA GLU A 79 11.96 4.28 -2.78
C GLU A 79 11.68 3.07 -1.88
N LEU A 80 11.83 1.85 -2.43
CA LEU A 80 11.63 0.60 -1.71
C LEU A 80 12.67 0.40 -0.59
N ASN A 81 13.90 0.86 -0.74
CA ASN A 81 14.93 0.74 0.29
C ASN A 81 14.73 1.78 1.42
N THR A 82 14.39 3.01 1.07
CA THR A 82 14.37 4.13 2.03
C THR A 82 13.06 4.27 2.79
N ALA A 83 11.95 3.73 2.29
CA ALA A 83 10.66 3.78 2.97
C ALA A 83 10.68 3.04 4.32
N ASP A 84 10.09 3.67 5.35
CA ASP A 84 9.89 3.08 6.68
C ASP A 84 8.87 1.95 6.66
N VAL A 85 7.84 2.09 5.82
CA VAL A 85 6.78 1.12 5.56
C VAL A 85 6.47 1.10 4.07
N VAL A 86 6.25 -0.09 3.53
CA VAL A 86 5.70 -0.27 2.17
C VAL A 86 4.30 -0.86 2.27
N ILE A 87 3.34 -0.30 1.55
CA ILE A 87 2.01 -0.91 1.32
C ILE A 87 2.02 -1.51 -0.08
N ALA A 88 1.74 -2.80 -0.20
CA ALA A 88 1.62 -3.50 -1.47
C ALA A 88 0.17 -3.88 -1.75
N ASP A 89 -0.43 -3.30 -2.77
CA ASP A 89 -1.77 -3.63 -3.24
C ASP A 89 -1.71 -4.76 -4.27
N LEU A 90 -1.93 -5.99 -3.81
CA LEU A 90 -1.86 -7.21 -4.59
C LEU A 90 -3.18 -7.58 -5.27
N THR A 91 -4.17 -6.69 -5.20
CA THR A 91 -5.42 -6.81 -5.96
C THR A 91 -5.12 -7.00 -7.45
N ASP A 92 -5.89 -7.87 -8.11
CA ASP A 92 -5.71 -8.27 -9.52
C ASP A 92 -4.37 -8.92 -9.88
N MET A 93 -3.57 -9.30 -8.88
CA MET A 93 -2.32 -10.04 -9.09
C MET A 93 -1.34 -9.38 -10.08
N ASN A 94 -1.22 -8.04 -10.04
CA ASN A 94 -0.37 -7.32 -10.99
C ASN A 94 1.13 -7.72 -10.87
N PRO A 95 1.77 -8.24 -11.95
CA PRO A 95 3.15 -8.72 -11.90
C PRO A 95 4.18 -7.69 -11.45
N ASN A 96 3.99 -6.41 -11.79
CA ASN A 96 4.93 -5.35 -11.40
C ASN A 96 4.92 -5.14 -9.89
N VAL A 97 3.75 -5.21 -9.26
CA VAL A 97 3.62 -5.09 -7.81
C VAL A 97 4.29 -6.27 -7.11
N TYR A 98 4.17 -7.48 -7.64
CA TYR A 98 4.88 -8.65 -7.11
C TYR A 98 6.40 -8.53 -7.25
N TYR A 99 6.89 -8.01 -8.37
CA TYR A 99 8.32 -7.76 -8.56
C TYR A 99 8.85 -6.76 -7.53
N GLU A 100 8.18 -5.62 -7.37
CA GLU A 100 8.54 -4.59 -6.38
C GLU A 100 8.43 -5.12 -4.94
N LEU A 101 7.43 -5.97 -4.66
CA LEU A 101 7.27 -6.64 -3.37
C LEU A 101 8.44 -7.57 -3.06
N GLY A 102 8.83 -8.40 -4.04
CA GLY A 102 9.97 -9.30 -3.91
C GLY A 102 11.25 -8.52 -3.61
N VAL A 103 11.50 -7.43 -4.34
CA VAL A 103 12.62 -6.51 -4.08
C VAL A 103 12.53 -5.91 -2.67
N ARG A 104 11.36 -5.44 -2.23
CA ARG A 104 11.23 -4.90 -0.86
C ARG A 104 11.60 -5.97 0.17
N HIS A 105 11.10 -7.19 0.02
CA HIS A 105 11.37 -8.27 0.96
C HIS A 105 12.85 -8.68 1.04
N THR A 106 13.63 -8.49 -0.02
CA THR A 106 15.09 -8.73 0.05
C THR A 106 15.84 -7.59 0.73
N LEU A 107 15.33 -6.35 0.63
CA LEU A 107 15.99 -5.17 1.18
C LEU A 107 15.65 -4.92 2.66
N ARG A 108 14.36 -4.99 3.02
CA ARG A 108 13.84 -4.57 4.33
C ARG A 108 12.51 -5.22 4.68
N ASN A 109 12.29 -5.36 6.00
CA ASN A 109 11.01 -5.76 6.55
C ASN A 109 9.98 -4.61 6.64
N ARG A 110 8.82 -4.83 7.26
CA ARG A 110 7.72 -3.85 7.42
C ARG A 110 7.00 -3.54 6.12
N THR A 111 6.40 -4.59 5.57
CA THR A 111 5.50 -4.50 4.43
C THR A 111 4.07 -4.81 4.89
N ILE A 112 3.11 -4.04 4.41
CA ILE A 112 1.68 -4.26 4.59
C ILE A 112 1.13 -4.77 3.26
N LEU A 113 0.58 -5.98 3.25
CA LEU A 113 -0.07 -6.55 2.08
C LEU A 113 -1.55 -6.20 2.13
N LYS A 114 -2.06 -5.59 1.06
CA LYS A 114 -3.48 -5.32 0.83
C LYS A 114 -3.95 -6.17 -0.34
N VAL A 115 -5.09 -6.84 -0.15
CA VAL A 115 -5.84 -7.47 -1.24
C VAL A 115 -7.30 -7.07 -1.10
N SER A 116 -7.94 -6.74 -2.21
CA SER A 116 -9.38 -6.53 -2.30
C SER A 116 -9.98 -7.57 -3.23
N TYR A 117 -11.06 -8.23 -2.80
CA TYR A 117 -11.84 -9.12 -3.66
C TYR A 117 -13.13 -8.41 -4.08
N SER A 118 -13.40 -8.41 -5.38
CA SER A 118 -14.59 -7.80 -5.98
C SER A 118 -15.73 -8.80 -6.20
N ALA A 119 -15.67 -9.99 -5.61
CA ALA A 119 -16.53 -11.13 -5.94
C ALA A 119 -18.05 -10.91 -5.78
N LEU A 120 -18.50 -9.77 -5.24
CA LEU A 120 -19.91 -9.55 -4.89
C LEU A 120 -20.43 -8.14 -5.24
N PHE A 121 -19.79 -7.40 -6.16
CA PHE A 121 -20.31 -6.09 -6.56
C PHE A 121 -21.68 -6.20 -7.26
N GLU A 122 -21.93 -7.30 -7.99
CA GLU A 122 -23.23 -7.56 -8.63
C GLU A 122 -24.38 -7.80 -7.63
N ILE A 123 -24.06 -8.08 -6.35
CA ILE A 123 -25.04 -8.42 -5.32
C ILE A 123 -25.14 -7.36 -4.21
N GLY A 124 -24.48 -6.21 -4.38
CA GLY A 124 -24.55 -5.10 -3.42
C GLY A 124 -23.77 -5.30 -2.12
N ILE A 125 -22.81 -6.24 -2.08
CA ILE A 125 -21.98 -6.48 -0.90
C ILE A 125 -20.68 -5.69 -1.02
N ALA A 126 -20.33 -4.97 0.06
CA ALA A 126 -19.11 -4.17 0.12
C ALA A 126 -17.86 -5.06 -0.08
N PRO A 127 -16.85 -4.60 -0.82
CA PRO A 127 -15.63 -5.37 -1.02
C PRO A 127 -14.92 -5.65 0.30
N GLU A 128 -14.53 -6.90 0.52
CA GLU A 128 -13.69 -7.26 1.66
C GLU A 128 -12.23 -6.89 1.37
N VAL A 129 -11.61 -6.18 2.32
CA VAL A 129 -10.20 -5.80 2.27
C VAL A 129 -9.43 -6.60 3.30
N TYR A 130 -8.50 -7.42 2.83
CA TYR A 130 -7.61 -8.20 3.67
C TYR A 130 -6.27 -7.49 3.82
N VAL A 131 -5.82 -7.33 5.07
CA VAL A 131 -4.56 -6.65 5.40
C VAL A 131 -3.69 -7.55 6.27
N THR A 132 -2.47 -7.85 5.82
CA THR A 132 -1.48 -8.61 6.59
C THR A 132 -0.20 -7.78 6.74
N ILE A 133 0.41 -7.81 7.93
CA ILE A 133 1.66 -7.10 8.22
C ILE A 133 2.79 -8.12 8.30
N HIS A 134 3.82 -7.94 7.48
CA HIS A 134 5.05 -8.74 7.50
C HIS A 134 6.15 -7.94 8.22
N TYR A 135 6.66 -8.52 9.31
CA TYR A 135 7.74 -7.98 10.15
C TYR A 135 9.10 -8.54 9.80
#